data_AF-A0A8C6MDG7-F1
#
_entry.id   AF-A0A8C6MDG7-F1
#
_cell.length_a   1.000
_cell.length_b   1.000
_cell.length_c   1.000
_cell.angle_alpha   90.00
_cell.angle_beta   90.00
_cell.angle_gamma   90.00
#
_symmetry.space_group_name_H-M   'P 1'
#
loop_
_entity.id
_entity.type
_entity.pdbx_description
1 polymer ?
#
loop_
_entity_poly.entity_id
_entity_poly.type
_entity_poly.pdbx_seq_one_letter_code
_entity_poly.pdbx_strand_id
1 'polypeptide(L)'
;MAKVHICLRWSYTVLISVMGIISLLLLGLLASIQGSLQNDAKEYGVSVGFVICYVFLSITLLFTLIGGFGISADKQWALMVFAAGTILRSLFLLFLIFSSLAFRHEMENKPKEVFLRFLHLTRSEESESSFTSEIQNIFHCCGLESYTEWGNDIPESCVCTEGSTNKCTNVSVELQTTMIHSEPCLPVLIQLAKDVLVALTGILLGQTLFTVLPTVLCIAILCQMNKKNSACHHDPRLSRTTSLACSLYLLRPNLTLIHASLRLCPYLSITLVTPPHSFRLIKMVNCLTVFGVFTGPLRLGHDKLK
;
A
#
# COMPACT_ATOMS: atom_id res chain seq x y z
N MET A 1 46.12 2.39 13.34
CA MET A 1 44.98 1.44 13.24
C MET A 1 43.72 2.22 12.87
N ALA A 2 43.18 2.05 11.66
CA ALA A 2 41.98 2.75 11.21
C ALA A 2 40.73 2.21 11.93
N LYS A 3 40.44 2.75 13.12
CA LYS A 3 39.37 2.34 14.04
C LYS A 3 37.95 2.73 13.56
N VAL A 4 37.85 3.45 12.44
CA VAL A 4 36.61 4.06 11.93
C VAL A 4 35.72 3.06 11.15
N HIS A 5 36.25 1.94 10.67
CA HIS A 5 35.47 0.94 9.91
C HIS A 5 34.58 0.03 10.76
N ILE A 6 34.88 -0.11 12.05
CA ILE A 6 34.11 -0.99 12.95
C ILE A 6 32.73 -0.36 13.20
N CYS A 7 32.67 0.94 13.48
CA CYS A 7 31.43 1.65 13.81
C CYS A 7 30.38 1.55 12.69
N LEU A 8 30.79 1.66 11.43
CA LEU A 8 29.88 1.56 10.28
C LEU A 8 29.23 0.16 10.17
N ARG A 9 30.02 -0.90 10.34
CA ARG A 9 29.51 -2.29 10.32
C ARG A 9 28.54 -2.53 11.47
N TRP A 10 28.88 -2.10 12.68
CA TRP A 10 28.00 -2.24 13.85
C TRP A 10 26.70 -1.44 13.68
N SER A 11 26.80 -0.19 13.21
CA SER A 11 25.63 0.65 12.94
C SER A 11 24.66 0.02 11.93
N TYR A 12 25.18 -0.50 10.80
CA TYR A 12 24.34 -1.19 9.82
C TYR A 12 23.69 -2.45 10.41
N THR A 13 24.45 -3.28 11.13
CA THR A 13 23.93 -4.52 11.72
C THR A 13 22.83 -4.22 12.74
N VAL A 14 23.00 -3.19 13.57
CA VAL A 14 21.98 -2.74 14.52
C VAL A 14 20.72 -2.27 13.78
N LEU A 15 20.85 -1.45 12.74
CA LEU A 15 19.71 -0.96 11.97
C LEU A 15 18.93 -2.08 11.29
N ILE A 16 19.61 -3.00 10.61
CA ILE A 16 18.97 -4.17 9.97
C ILE A 16 18.31 -5.08 11.00
N SER A 17 18.94 -5.29 12.16
CA SER A 17 18.37 -6.10 13.24
C SER A 17 17.09 -5.46 13.79
N VAL A 18 17.10 -4.17 14.08
CA VAL A 18 15.91 -3.43 14.53
C VAL A 18 14.79 -3.51 13.48
N MET A 19 15.11 -3.35 12.21
CA MET A 19 14.14 -3.50 11.11
C MET A 19 13.54 -4.91 11.04
N GLY A 20 14.37 -5.95 11.19
CA GLY A 20 13.91 -7.33 11.20
C GLY A 20 13.00 -7.64 12.39
N ILE A 21 13.37 -7.19 13.60
CA ILE A 21 12.57 -7.37 14.82
C ILE A 21 11.22 -6.66 14.68
N ILE A 22 11.20 -5.40 14.24
CA ILE A 22 9.95 -4.65 14.01
C ILE A 22 9.07 -5.39 13.00
N SER A 23 9.65 -5.90 11.91
CA SER A 23 8.90 -6.64 10.89
C SER A 23 8.28 -7.94 11.44
N LEU A 24 9.02 -8.69 12.26
CA LEU A 24 8.53 -9.91 12.92
C LEU A 24 7.42 -9.60 13.93
N LEU A 25 7.59 -8.55 14.74
CA LEU A 25 6.59 -8.12 15.70
C LEU A 25 5.28 -7.71 15.00
N LEU A 26 5.37 -6.94 13.93
CA LEU A 26 4.20 -6.53 13.14
C LEU A 26 3.51 -7.72 12.47
N LEU A 27 4.26 -8.68 11.93
CA LEU A 27 3.69 -9.91 11.38
C LEU A 27 2.95 -10.74 12.44
N GLY A 28 3.56 -10.88 13.63
CA GLY A 28 2.94 -11.57 14.76
C GLY A 28 1.65 -10.89 15.22
N LEU A 29 1.67 -9.56 15.36
CA LEU A 29 0.49 -8.78 15.74
C LEU A 29 -0.64 -8.91 14.71
N LEU A 30 -0.34 -8.83 13.41
CA LEU A 30 -1.35 -9.04 12.36
C LEU A 30 -1.94 -10.45 12.41
N ALA A 31 -1.12 -11.47 12.67
CA ALA A 31 -1.58 -12.85 12.82
C ALA A 31 -2.49 -13.02 14.05
N SER A 32 -2.16 -12.37 15.17
CA SER A 32 -2.99 -12.38 16.37
C SER A 32 -4.34 -11.69 16.13
N ILE A 33 -4.34 -10.52 15.48
CA ILE A 33 -5.57 -9.77 15.17
C ILE A 33 -6.47 -10.60 14.26
N GLN A 34 -5.92 -11.15 13.17
CA GLN A 34 -6.69 -12.00 12.26
C GLN A 34 -7.24 -13.25 12.97
N GLY A 35 -6.45 -13.88 13.83
CA GLY A 35 -6.89 -15.03 14.62
C GLY A 35 -8.05 -14.69 15.56
N SER A 36 -8.02 -13.52 16.21
CA SER A 36 -9.14 -13.06 17.05
C SER A 36 -10.40 -12.83 16.23
N LEU A 37 -10.29 -12.10 15.11
CA LEU A 37 -11.43 -11.77 14.26
C LEU A 37 -12.10 -13.01 13.67
N GLN A 38 -11.32 -14.02 13.28
CA GLN A 38 -11.85 -15.26 12.72
C GLN A 38 -12.57 -16.12 13.78
N ASN A 39 -12.20 -16.02 15.05
CA ASN A 39 -12.87 -16.74 16.14
C ASN A 39 -14.24 -16.13 16.46
N ASP A 40 -14.35 -14.81 16.39
CA ASP A 40 -15.59 -14.08 16.68
C ASP A 40 -16.56 -14.08 15.48
N ALA A 41 -16.02 -14.14 14.27
CA ALA A 41 -16.76 -13.92 13.04
C ALA A 41 -16.59 -15.14 12.11
N LYS A 42 -17.49 -16.12 12.25
CA LYS A 42 -17.46 -17.42 11.53
C LYS A 42 -17.53 -17.36 10.00
N GLU A 43 -17.57 -16.18 9.38
CA GLU A 43 -17.90 -16.03 7.95
C GLU A 43 -17.15 -14.89 7.23
N TYR A 44 -16.17 -14.25 7.87
CA TYR A 44 -15.40 -13.17 7.23
C TYR A 44 -14.07 -13.72 6.70
N GLY A 45 -13.97 -13.84 5.38
CA GLY A 45 -12.72 -14.18 4.69
C GLY A 45 -11.61 -13.16 4.98
N VAL A 46 -10.36 -13.56 4.76
CA VAL A 46 -9.20 -12.67 4.96
C VAL A 46 -9.35 -11.43 4.09
N SER A 47 -9.53 -10.25 4.71
CA SER A 47 -9.64 -9.00 3.97
C SER A 47 -8.41 -8.79 3.09
N VAL A 48 -8.64 -8.32 1.86
CA VAL A 48 -7.59 -8.01 0.87
C VAL A 48 -6.49 -7.12 1.47
N GLY A 49 -6.86 -6.21 2.38
CA GLY A 49 -5.91 -5.36 3.10
C GLY A 49 -4.91 -6.15 3.96
N PHE A 50 -5.37 -7.17 4.69
CA PHE A 50 -4.49 -8.03 5.49
C PHE A 50 -3.50 -8.79 4.60
N VAL A 51 -3.99 -9.37 3.49
CA VAL A 51 -3.13 -10.09 2.53
C VAL A 51 -2.01 -9.19 2.00
N ILE A 52 -2.36 -7.96 1.61
CA ILE A 52 -1.40 -6.97 1.14
C ILE A 52 -0.35 -6.68 2.23
N CYS A 53 -0.78 -6.40 3.46
CA CYS A 53 0.12 -6.13 4.59
C CYS A 53 1.10 -7.30 4.85
N TYR A 54 0.61 -8.55 4.85
CA TYR A 54 1.47 -9.74 5.02
C TYR A 54 2.55 -9.84 3.94
N VAL A 55 2.17 -9.64 2.67
CA VAL A 55 3.13 -9.71 1.56
C VAL A 55 4.20 -8.63 1.72
N PHE A 56 3.81 -7.39 2.01
CA PHE A 56 4.76 -6.29 2.18
C PHE A 56 5.73 -6.50 3.35
N LEU A 57 5.25 -7.02 4.48
CA LEU A 57 6.08 -7.31 5.66
C LEU A 57 6.97 -8.53 5.45
N SER A 58 6.47 -9.59 4.82
CA SER A 58 7.25 -10.79 4.52
C SER A 58 8.41 -10.50 3.57
N ILE A 59 8.19 -9.68 2.54
CA ILE A 59 9.24 -9.21 1.64
C ILE A 59 10.29 -8.39 2.40
N THR A 60 9.85 -7.52 3.31
CA THR A 60 10.77 -6.70 4.15
C THR A 60 11.65 -7.61 5.00
N LEU A 61 11.05 -8.60 5.66
CA LEU A 61 11.76 -9.58 6.48
C LEU A 61 12.82 -10.34 5.65
N LEU A 62 12.46 -10.81 4.46
CA LEU A 62 13.39 -11.50 3.56
C LEU A 62 14.60 -10.62 3.22
N PHE A 63 14.37 -9.34 2.90
CA PHE A 63 15.47 -8.40 2.63
C PHE A 63 16.34 -8.17 3.87
N THR A 64 15.77 -8.06 5.07
CA THR A 64 16.58 -7.93 6.30
C THR A 64 17.47 -9.14 6.56
N LEU A 65 16.98 -10.36 6.28
CA LEU A 65 17.77 -11.58 6.41
C LEU A 65 18.93 -11.62 5.42
N ILE A 66 18.68 -11.28 4.14
CA ILE A 66 19.72 -11.20 3.10
C ILE A 66 20.75 -10.12 3.46
N GLY A 67 20.28 -8.95 3.91
CA GLY A 67 21.13 -7.83 4.31
C GLY A 67 22.02 -8.15 5.52
N GLY A 68 21.49 -8.87 6.51
CA GLY A 68 22.25 -9.36 7.66
C GLY A 68 23.25 -10.45 7.28
N PHE A 69 22.81 -11.45 6.50
CA PHE A 69 23.65 -12.55 6.02
C PHE A 69 24.85 -12.04 5.21
N GLY A 70 24.64 -11.02 4.37
CA GLY A 70 25.72 -10.48 3.55
C GLY A 70 26.87 -9.86 4.34
N ILE A 71 26.61 -9.29 5.52
CA ILE A 71 27.68 -8.84 6.42
C ILE A 71 28.31 -10.00 7.17
N SER A 72 27.49 -10.86 7.78
CA SER A 72 28.00 -11.97 8.61
C SER A 72 28.86 -12.95 7.83
N ALA A 73 28.54 -13.17 6.54
CA ALA A 73 29.28 -14.07 5.66
C ALA A 73 30.31 -13.33 4.77
N ASP A 74 30.50 -12.01 4.95
CA ASP A 74 31.33 -11.13 4.10
C ASP A 74 31.06 -11.33 2.57
N LYS A 75 29.80 -11.62 2.21
CA LYS A 75 29.39 -11.91 0.82
C LYS A 75 28.90 -10.65 0.12
N GLN A 76 29.70 -10.13 -0.82
CA GLN A 76 29.38 -8.93 -1.59
C GLN A 76 28.09 -9.06 -2.42
N TRP A 77 27.82 -10.23 -3.01
CA TRP A 77 26.62 -10.46 -3.83
C TRP A 77 25.32 -10.28 -3.02
N ALA A 78 25.30 -10.70 -1.75
CA ALA A 78 24.13 -10.57 -0.89
C ALA A 78 23.86 -9.09 -0.54
N LEU A 79 24.90 -8.29 -0.26
CA LEU A 79 24.75 -6.84 -0.07
C LEU A 79 24.28 -6.14 -1.36
N MET A 80 24.75 -6.58 -2.53
CA MET A 80 24.28 -6.03 -3.81
C MET A 80 22.79 -6.31 -4.05
N VAL A 81 22.33 -7.54 -3.78
CA VAL A 81 20.91 -7.90 -3.88
C VAL A 81 20.07 -7.09 -2.90
N PHE A 82 20.53 -6.92 -1.65
CA PHE A 82 19.86 -6.08 -0.67
C PHE A 82 19.75 -4.62 -1.13
N ALA A 83 20.85 -4.02 -1.61
CA ALA A 83 20.85 -2.63 -2.09
C ALA A 83 19.94 -2.45 -3.32
N ALA A 84 20.07 -3.31 -4.34
CA ALA A 84 19.26 -3.24 -5.54
C ALA A 84 17.76 -3.45 -5.23
N GLY A 85 17.44 -4.45 -4.40
CA GLY A 85 16.07 -4.77 -4.01
C GLY A 85 15.40 -3.66 -3.19
N THR A 86 16.13 -3.06 -2.24
CA THR A 86 15.60 -1.94 -1.43
C THR A 86 15.39 -0.68 -2.27
N ILE A 87 16.25 -0.41 -3.26
CA ILE A 87 16.04 0.69 -4.22
C ILE A 87 14.80 0.44 -5.07
N LEU A 88 14.65 -0.76 -5.66
CA LEU A 88 13.50 -1.12 -6.47
C LEU A 88 12.19 -1.04 -5.67
N ARG A 89 12.20 -1.56 -4.44
CA ARG A 89 11.07 -1.45 -3.50
C ARG A 89 10.74 0.01 -3.22
N SER A 90 11.73 0.85 -2.96
CA SER A 90 11.50 2.27 -2.66
C SER A 90 10.89 3.02 -3.85
N LEU A 91 11.31 2.72 -5.07
CA LEU A 91 10.71 3.28 -6.29
C LEU A 91 9.24 2.86 -6.43
N PHE A 92 8.93 1.59 -6.15
CA PHE A 92 7.57 1.10 -6.16
C PHE A 92 6.69 1.77 -5.09
N LEU A 93 7.18 1.90 -3.87
CA LEU A 93 6.48 2.62 -2.79
C LEU A 93 6.24 4.08 -3.15
N LEU A 94 7.21 4.74 -3.77
CA LEU A 94 7.08 6.12 -4.23
C LEU A 94 5.96 6.25 -5.29
N PHE A 95 5.86 5.31 -6.22
CA PHE A 95 4.75 5.27 -7.19
C PHE A 95 3.39 5.13 -6.51
N LEU A 96 3.29 4.27 -5.48
CA LEU A 96 2.06 4.12 -4.69
C LEU A 96 1.70 5.40 -3.92
N ILE A 97 2.69 6.09 -3.34
CA ILE A 97 2.50 7.37 -2.65
C ILE A 97 1.93 8.41 -3.63
N PHE A 98 2.54 8.58 -4.81
CA PHE A 98 2.03 9.52 -5.81
C PHE A 98 0.63 9.17 -6.29
N SER A 99 0.35 7.88 -6.49
CA SER A 99 -0.99 7.40 -6.89
C SER A 99 -2.03 7.67 -5.80
N SER A 100 -1.66 7.47 -4.54
CA SER A 100 -2.52 7.75 -3.38
C SER A 100 -2.80 9.25 -3.23
N LEU A 101 -1.79 10.10 -3.41
CA LEU A 101 -1.96 11.56 -3.38
C LEU A 101 -2.86 12.05 -4.53
N ALA A 102 -2.71 11.50 -5.74
CA ALA A 102 -3.60 11.81 -6.85
C ALA A 102 -5.05 11.38 -6.57
N PHE A 103 -5.22 10.20 -5.97
CA PHE A 103 -6.53 9.71 -5.56
C PHE A 103 -7.16 10.58 -4.45
N ARG A 104 -6.34 11.04 -3.49
CA ARG A 104 -6.76 11.97 -2.43
C ARG A 104 -7.29 13.27 -3.01
N HIS A 105 -6.59 13.84 -4.00
CA HIS A 105 -7.04 15.06 -4.67
C HIS A 105 -8.40 14.86 -5.37
N GLU A 106 -8.62 13.74 -6.05
CA GLU A 106 -9.93 13.44 -6.64
C GLU A 106 -11.01 13.26 -5.55
N MET A 107 -10.69 12.62 -4.43
CA MET A 107 -11.59 12.45 -3.26
C MET A 107 -11.91 13.77 -2.55
N GLU A 108 -11.05 14.78 -2.63
CA GLU A 108 -11.34 16.13 -2.11
C GLU A 108 -12.31 16.88 -3.02
N ASN A 109 -12.14 16.74 -4.34
CA ASN A 109 -12.95 17.45 -5.33
C ASN A 109 -14.32 16.80 -5.57
N LYS A 110 -14.37 15.46 -5.59
CA LYS A 110 -15.56 14.66 -5.93
C LYS A 110 -15.74 13.47 -4.96
N PRO A 111 -15.91 13.74 -3.66
CA PRO A 111 -15.91 12.70 -2.63
C PRO A 111 -16.98 11.63 -2.84
N LYS A 112 -18.19 12.02 -3.24
CA LYS A 112 -19.32 11.10 -3.40
C LYS A 112 -19.12 10.18 -4.61
N GLU A 113 -18.79 10.76 -5.77
CA GLU A 113 -18.70 10.04 -7.03
C GLU A 113 -17.53 9.04 -7.03
N VAL A 114 -16.41 9.42 -6.42
CA VAL A 114 -15.24 8.55 -6.32
C VAL A 114 -15.51 7.41 -5.33
N PHE A 115 -16.12 7.71 -4.18
CA PHE A 115 -16.45 6.70 -3.19
C PHE A 115 -17.48 5.70 -3.71
N LEU A 116 -18.57 6.16 -4.34
CA LEU A 116 -19.59 5.27 -4.94
C LEU A 116 -19.00 4.39 -6.04
N ARG A 117 -18.09 4.92 -6.87
CA ARG A 117 -17.38 4.11 -7.87
C ARG A 117 -16.53 3.02 -7.21
N PHE A 118 -15.82 3.35 -6.14
CA PHE A 118 -15.04 2.38 -5.38
C PHE A 118 -15.93 1.31 -4.73
N LEU A 119 -17.04 1.72 -4.13
CA LEU A 119 -17.99 0.84 -3.48
C LEU A 119 -18.61 -0.15 -4.48
N HIS A 120 -18.98 0.30 -5.69
CA HIS A 120 -19.47 -0.58 -6.76
C HIS A 120 -18.42 -1.60 -7.23
N LEU A 121 -17.14 -1.27 -7.21
CA LEU A 121 -16.06 -2.21 -7.56
C LEU A 121 -15.82 -3.26 -6.48
N THR A 122 -16.26 -3.00 -5.25
CA THR A 122 -15.99 -3.85 -4.08
C THR A 122 -17.23 -4.64 -3.64
N ARG A 123 -18.43 -4.25 -4.10
CA ARG A 123 -19.69 -4.92 -3.77
C ARG A 123 -19.78 -6.29 -4.45
N SER A 124 -19.95 -7.33 -3.63
CA SER A 124 -20.31 -8.70 -4.03
C SER A 124 -21.70 -9.01 -3.49
N GLU A 125 -22.55 -9.72 -4.24
CA GLU A 125 -23.99 -9.88 -3.93
C GLU A 125 -24.29 -10.71 -2.65
N GLU A 126 -23.35 -11.52 -2.16
CA GLU A 126 -23.62 -12.47 -1.07
C GLU A 126 -23.49 -11.92 0.36
N SER A 127 -22.91 -10.71 0.58
CA SER A 127 -22.60 -10.19 1.93
C SER A 127 -23.26 -8.86 2.29
N GLU A 128 -24.29 -8.45 1.55
CA GLU A 128 -24.79 -7.07 1.59
C GLU A 128 -25.61 -6.72 2.84
N SER A 129 -26.38 -7.67 3.40
CA SER A 129 -27.26 -7.40 4.55
C SER A 129 -26.52 -7.32 5.89
N SER A 130 -25.56 -8.22 6.12
CA SER A 130 -24.77 -8.26 7.37
C SER A 130 -23.82 -7.05 7.47
N PHE A 131 -23.12 -6.72 6.39
CA PHE A 131 -22.17 -5.62 6.34
C PHE A 131 -22.85 -4.25 6.53
N THR A 132 -24.03 -4.06 5.93
CA THR A 132 -24.80 -2.81 6.07
C THR A 132 -25.27 -2.63 7.52
N SER A 133 -25.74 -3.70 8.15
CA SER A 133 -26.19 -3.69 9.54
C SER A 133 -25.04 -3.37 10.50
N GLU A 134 -23.85 -3.92 10.25
CA GLU A 134 -22.65 -3.68 11.06
C GLU A 134 -22.14 -2.24 10.94
N ILE A 135 -22.07 -1.69 9.73
CA ILE A 135 -21.72 -0.27 9.51
C ILE A 135 -22.70 0.63 10.26
N GLN A 136 -24.00 0.41 10.10
CA GLN A 136 -25.02 1.24 10.73
C GLN A 136 -24.92 1.21 12.26
N ASN A 137 -24.66 0.04 12.84
CA ASN A 137 -24.49 -0.12 14.28
C ASN A 137 -23.19 0.53 14.81
N ILE A 138 -22.06 0.37 14.10
CA ILE A 138 -20.76 0.93 14.51
C ILE A 138 -20.74 2.45 14.38
N PHE A 139 -21.29 2.98 13.29
CA PHE A 139 -21.22 4.41 12.96
C PHE A 139 -22.49 5.18 13.36
N HIS A 140 -23.48 4.52 13.95
CA HIS A 140 -24.74 5.12 14.39
C HIS A 140 -25.41 5.97 13.30
N CYS A 141 -25.44 5.43 12.08
CA CYS A 141 -25.96 6.07 10.89
C CYS A 141 -27.05 5.19 10.25
N CYS A 142 -27.94 5.76 9.44
CA CYS A 142 -29.00 4.99 8.78
C CYS A 142 -29.14 5.33 7.29
N GLY A 143 -29.15 4.29 6.46
CA GLY A 143 -29.19 4.42 5.00
C GLY A 143 -27.88 4.93 4.40
N LEU A 144 -27.73 4.80 3.08
CA LEU A 144 -26.52 5.26 2.41
C LEU A 144 -26.56 6.79 2.27
N GLU A 145 -27.54 7.33 1.54
CA GLU A 145 -27.76 8.77 1.42
C GLU A 145 -28.89 9.29 2.31
N SER A 146 -29.87 8.44 2.61
CA SER A 146 -31.01 8.78 3.47
C SER A 146 -31.63 7.56 4.12
N TYR A 147 -32.16 7.72 5.34
CA TYR A 147 -32.94 6.68 6.02
C TYR A 147 -34.23 6.33 5.27
N THR A 148 -34.73 7.21 4.40
CA THR A 148 -35.93 6.98 3.58
C THR A 148 -35.75 5.89 2.52
N GLU A 149 -34.51 5.48 2.23
CA GLU A 149 -34.20 4.36 1.32
C GLU A 149 -34.81 3.03 1.79
N TRP A 150 -35.00 2.87 3.10
CA TRP A 150 -35.60 1.67 3.70
C TRP A 150 -37.13 1.63 3.57
N GLY A 151 -37.78 2.76 3.23
CA GLY A 151 -39.23 2.85 3.20
C GLY A 151 -39.85 2.48 4.55
N ASN A 152 -40.67 1.41 4.57
CA ASN A 152 -41.30 0.90 5.78
C ASN A 152 -40.49 -0.22 6.46
N ASP A 153 -39.52 -0.81 5.76
CA ASP A 153 -38.73 -1.97 6.24
C ASP A 153 -37.42 -1.50 6.88
N ILE A 154 -37.54 -0.79 8.01
CA ILE A 154 -36.39 -0.22 8.72
C ILE A 154 -35.64 -1.33 9.49
N PRO A 155 -34.34 -1.54 9.24
CA PRO A 155 -33.57 -2.55 9.94
C PRO A 155 -33.32 -2.16 11.40
N GLU A 156 -33.20 -3.15 12.29
CA GLU A 156 -32.94 -2.91 13.72
C GLU A 156 -31.65 -2.11 13.97
N SER A 157 -30.64 -2.25 13.09
CA SER A 157 -29.38 -1.49 13.13
C SER A 157 -29.52 0.03 12.99
N CYS A 158 -30.65 0.50 12.49
CA CYS A 158 -30.98 1.92 12.35
C CYS A 158 -31.68 2.49 13.60
N VAL A 159 -32.19 1.64 14.50
CA VAL A 159 -33.00 2.05 15.65
C VAL A 159 -32.12 2.67 16.72
N CYS A 160 -32.58 3.79 17.27
CA CYS A 160 -31.90 4.55 18.31
C CYS A 160 -32.69 4.52 19.63
N THR A 161 -31.99 4.59 20.77
CA THR A 161 -32.60 4.68 22.11
C THR A 161 -32.64 6.13 22.62
N GLU A 162 -33.69 6.49 23.38
CA GLU A 162 -33.77 7.79 24.04
C GLU A 162 -32.57 8.02 24.97
N GLY A 163 -31.90 9.18 24.82
CA GLY A 163 -30.70 9.53 25.58
C GLY A 163 -29.37 9.17 24.90
N SER A 164 -29.38 8.67 23.67
CA SER A 164 -28.14 8.52 22.90
C SER A 164 -27.50 9.88 22.60
N THR A 165 -26.17 9.94 22.60
CA THR A 165 -25.41 11.14 22.24
C THR A 165 -25.62 11.57 20.77
N ASN A 166 -26.17 10.67 19.94
CA ASN A 166 -26.29 10.83 18.50
C ASN A 166 -27.69 11.37 18.11
N LYS A 167 -27.78 12.07 16.98
CA LYS A 167 -29.04 12.70 16.53
C LYS A 167 -30.06 11.65 16.07
N CYS A 168 -31.14 11.52 16.82
CA CYS A 168 -32.22 10.60 16.51
C CYS A 168 -33.49 11.37 16.13
N THR A 169 -34.25 10.82 15.18
CA THR A 169 -35.50 11.40 14.68
C THR A 169 -36.62 10.38 14.79
N ASN A 170 -37.80 10.85 15.18
CA ASN A 170 -39.01 10.04 15.25
C ASN A 170 -39.57 9.83 13.84
N VAL A 171 -39.74 8.58 13.44
CA VAL A 171 -40.42 8.19 12.21
C VAL A 171 -41.66 7.39 12.58
N SER A 172 -42.80 7.74 12.00
CA SER A 172 -44.04 6.99 12.16
C SER A 172 -44.15 5.94 11.07
N VAL A 173 -43.91 4.68 11.41
CA VAL A 173 -44.07 3.53 10.52
C VAL A 173 -45.31 2.78 10.98
N GLU A 174 -46.31 2.64 10.11
CA GLU A 174 -47.52 1.83 10.35
C GLU A 174 -48.14 1.98 11.77
N LEU A 175 -48.36 3.23 12.20
CA LEU A 175 -48.93 3.62 13.51
C LEU A 175 -48.01 3.44 14.74
N GLN A 176 -46.76 3.00 14.60
CA GLN A 176 -45.74 3.04 15.66
C GLN A 176 -44.69 4.13 15.40
N THR A 177 -44.36 4.89 16.44
CA THR A 177 -43.27 5.86 16.42
C THR A 177 -41.97 5.19 16.84
N THR A 178 -41.06 4.96 15.90
CA THR A 178 -39.71 4.45 16.15
C THR A 178 -38.68 5.57 16.01
N MET A 179 -37.69 5.56 16.91
CA MET A 179 -36.56 6.49 16.83
C MET A 179 -35.46 5.90 15.98
N ILE A 180 -35.00 6.66 14.99
CA ILE A 180 -34.00 6.22 14.02
C ILE A 180 -32.85 7.21 13.96
N HIS A 181 -31.64 6.71 13.69
CA HIS A 181 -30.49 7.56 13.40
C HIS A 181 -30.76 8.43 12.17
N SER A 182 -30.74 9.74 12.36
CA SER A 182 -31.07 10.71 11.31
C SER A 182 -29.91 10.99 10.35
N GLU A 183 -28.69 10.61 10.72
CA GLU A 183 -27.48 10.87 9.94
C GLU A 183 -27.23 9.77 8.91
N PRO A 184 -26.98 10.12 7.63
CA PRO A 184 -26.67 9.14 6.60
C PRO A 184 -25.24 8.60 6.73
N CYS A 185 -25.02 7.35 6.32
CA CYS A 185 -23.71 6.70 6.46
C CYS A 185 -22.67 7.19 5.44
N LEU A 186 -23.08 7.65 4.25
CA LEU A 186 -22.17 8.07 3.18
C LEU A 186 -21.13 9.13 3.61
N PRO A 187 -21.47 10.27 4.25
CA PRO A 187 -20.48 11.25 4.68
C PRO A 187 -19.49 10.69 5.72
N VAL A 188 -19.94 9.86 6.65
CA VAL A 188 -19.09 9.22 7.68
C VAL A 188 -18.10 8.27 7.01
N LEU A 189 -18.56 7.43 6.08
CA LEU A 189 -17.71 6.50 5.33
C LEU A 189 -16.68 7.21 4.45
N ILE A 190 -17.06 8.32 3.80
CA ILE A 190 -16.14 9.14 3.01
C ILE A 190 -15.05 9.74 3.90
N GLN A 191 -15.40 10.26 5.08
CA GLN A 191 -14.43 10.80 6.02
C GLN A 191 -13.45 9.71 6.49
N LEU A 192 -13.98 8.56 6.90
CA LEU A 192 -13.16 7.41 7.28
C LEU A 192 -12.21 6.98 6.14
N ALA A 193 -12.70 6.91 4.91
CA ALA A 193 -11.87 6.56 3.75
C ALA A 193 -10.73 7.57 3.53
N LYS A 194 -10.99 8.86 3.73
CA LYS A 194 -9.96 9.91 3.64
C LYS A 194 -8.91 9.77 4.74
N ASP A 195 -9.34 9.54 5.97
CA ASP A 195 -8.43 9.38 7.11
C ASP A 195 -7.55 8.15 6.96
N VAL A 196 -8.14 7.02 6.54
CA VAL A 196 -7.40 5.79 6.21
C VAL A 196 -6.39 6.04 5.09
N LEU A 197 -6.76 6.77 4.03
CA LEU A 197 -5.84 7.09 2.93
C LEU A 197 -4.66 7.94 3.40
N VAL A 198 -4.88 8.93 4.26
CA VAL A 198 -3.83 9.75 4.87
C VAL A 198 -2.91 8.90 5.74
N ALA A 199 -3.48 8.06 6.60
CA ALA A 199 -2.71 7.15 7.46
C ALA A 199 -1.84 6.20 6.64
N LEU A 200 -2.39 5.56 5.61
CA LEU A 200 -1.66 4.66 4.70
C LEU A 200 -0.52 5.39 3.97
N THR A 201 -0.79 6.59 3.45
CA THR A 201 0.24 7.41 2.80
C THR A 201 1.39 7.73 3.76
N GLY A 202 1.07 8.09 5.00
CA GLY A 202 2.05 8.34 6.06
C GLY A 202 2.90 7.11 6.37
N ILE A 203 2.29 5.94 6.48
CA ILE A 203 2.98 4.66 6.73
C ILE A 203 3.94 4.34 5.57
N LEU A 204 3.49 4.44 4.32
CA LEU A 204 4.33 4.17 3.13
C LEU A 204 5.53 5.13 3.04
N LEU A 205 5.31 6.41 3.36
CA LEU A 205 6.37 7.41 3.40
C LEU A 205 7.38 7.10 4.51
N GLY A 206 6.90 6.84 5.73
CA GLY A 206 7.74 6.48 6.87
C GLY A 206 8.58 5.24 6.58
N GLN A 207 7.98 4.21 5.99
CA GLN A 207 8.69 2.99 5.60
C GLN A 207 9.75 3.24 4.52
N THR A 208 9.47 4.11 3.55
CA THR A 208 10.44 4.49 2.51
C THR A 208 11.65 5.17 3.15
N LEU A 209 11.43 6.18 4.00
CA LEU A 209 12.49 6.90 4.70
C LEU A 209 13.32 5.98 5.61
N PHE A 210 12.64 5.09 6.34
CA PHE A 210 13.30 4.14 7.24
C PHE A 210 14.20 3.14 6.49
N THR A 211 13.82 2.77 5.27
CA THR A 211 14.62 1.86 4.42
C THR A 211 15.85 2.53 3.81
N VAL A 212 15.83 3.84 3.57
CA VAL A 212 16.95 4.56 2.94
C VAL A 212 18.21 4.53 3.81
N LEU A 213 18.08 4.63 5.14
CA LEU A 213 19.20 4.66 6.08
C LEU A 213 20.12 3.41 5.95
N PRO A 214 19.62 2.17 6.08
CA PRO A 214 20.44 0.97 5.91
C PRO A 214 20.94 0.80 4.47
N THR A 215 20.19 1.24 3.45
CA THR A 215 20.64 1.17 2.05
C THR A 215 21.87 2.05 1.81
N VAL A 216 21.90 3.28 2.31
CA VAL A 216 23.08 4.17 2.19
C VAL A 216 24.30 3.56 2.88
N LEU A 217 24.11 3.02 4.09
CA LEU A 217 25.18 2.35 4.82
C LEU A 217 25.67 1.08 4.09
N CYS A 218 24.77 0.30 3.49
CA CYS A 218 25.11 -0.85 2.66
C CYS A 218 26.00 -0.45 1.49
N ILE A 219 25.63 0.60 0.74
CA ILE A 219 26.41 1.10 -0.40
C ILE A 219 27.79 1.55 0.06
N ALA A 220 27.88 2.28 1.19
CA ALA A 220 29.16 2.67 1.77
C ALA A 220 30.03 1.45 2.08
N ILE A 221 29.48 0.40 2.69
CA ILE A 221 30.20 -0.85 2.99
C ILE A 221 30.66 -1.54 1.70
N LEU A 222 29.80 -1.64 0.68
CA LEU A 222 30.14 -2.21 -0.63
C LEU A 222 31.30 -1.46 -1.30
N CYS A 223 31.27 -0.13 -1.31
CA CYS A 223 32.35 0.70 -1.85
C CYS A 223 33.68 0.43 -1.13
N GLN A 224 33.65 0.27 0.18
CA GLN A 224 34.85 -0.01 0.98
C GLN A 224 35.41 -1.41 0.70
N MET A 225 34.55 -2.43 0.56
CA MET A 225 34.98 -3.79 0.19
C MET A 225 35.64 -3.80 -1.20
N ASN A 226 35.09 -3.05 -2.16
CA ASN A 226 35.67 -2.95 -3.51
C ASN A 226 37.01 -2.21 -3.53
N LYS A 227 37.18 -1.15 -2.71
CA LYS A 227 38.46 -0.44 -2.58
C LYS A 227 39.55 -1.34 -2.01
N LYS A 228 39.21 -2.17 -1.01
CA LYS A 228 40.16 -3.13 -0.44
C LYS A 228 40.59 -4.19 -1.46
N ASN A 229 39.64 -4.71 -2.25
CA ASN A 229 39.94 -5.72 -3.27
C ASN A 229 40.82 -5.16 -4.41
N SER A 230 40.59 -3.90 -4.81
CA SER A 230 41.40 -3.23 -5.85
C SER A 230 42.79 -2.80 -5.37
N ALA A 231 43.00 -2.58 -4.07
CA ALA A 231 44.33 -2.35 -3.52
C ALA A 231 45.21 -3.62 -3.46
N CYS A 232 44.60 -4.81 -3.39
CA CYS A 232 45.31 -6.09 -3.48
C CYS A 232 45.59 -6.54 -4.93
N HIS A 233 44.80 -6.06 -5.91
CA HIS A 233 44.97 -6.36 -7.33
C HIS A 233 45.51 -5.14 -8.07
N HIS A 234 46.84 -4.95 -8.08
CA HIS A 234 47.49 -3.99 -8.96
C HIS A 234 47.44 -4.50 -10.41
N ASP A 235 46.28 -4.35 -11.07
CA ASP A 235 46.11 -4.51 -12.52
C ASP A 235 45.52 -3.20 -13.12
N PRO A 236 46.26 -2.47 -13.98
CA PRO A 236 45.91 -1.11 -14.40
C PRO A 236 44.69 -0.95 -15.31
N ARG A 237 44.05 -2.04 -15.79
CA ARG A 237 42.91 -1.93 -16.73
C ARG A 237 41.53 -1.79 -16.08
N LEU A 238 41.36 -2.08 -14.79
CA LEU A 238 40.05 -2.13 -14.11
C LEU A 238 39.78 -0.97 -13.13
N SER A 239 40.66 0.03 -13.09
CA SER A 239 40.54 1.16 -12.16
C SER A 239 39.72 2.33 -12.73
N ARG A 240 39.78 2.58 -14.05
CA ARG A 240 39.12 3.73 -14.67
C ARG A 240 37.65 3.47 -15.01
N THR A 241 37.28 2.22 -15.27
CA THR A 241 35.90 1.81 -15.58
C THR A 241 35.02 1.68 -14.34
N THR A 242 35.57 1.39 -13.16
CA THR A 242 34.78 1.09 -11.94
C THR A 242 34.34 2.33 -11.16
N SER A 243 35.16 3.39 -11.10
CA SER A 243 34.75 4.67 -10.48
C SER A 243 33.67 5.39 -11.30
N LEU A 244 33.84 5.40 -12.64
CA LEU A 244 32.79 5.86 -13.56
C LEU A 244 31.59 4.93 -13.56
N ALA A 245 31.75 3.59 -13.51
CA ALA A 245 30.62 2.66 -13.44
C ALA A 245 29.85 2.73 -12.12
N CYS A 246 30.46 3.09 -10.98
CA CYS A 246 29.71 3.25 -9.72
C CYS A 246 28.82 4.51 -9.76
N SER A 247 29.28 5.59 -10.41
CA SER A 247 28.46 6.77 -10.70
C SER A 247 27.49 6.56 -11.87
N LEU A 248 27.88 5.82 -12.92
CA LEU A 248 27.04 5.47 -14.08
C LEU A 248 26.05 4.34 -13.79
N TYR A 249 26.24 3.45 -12.81
CA TYR A 249 25.20 2.51 -12.35
C TYR A 249 24.16 3.19 -11.47
N LEU A 250 24.54 4.25 -10.75
CA LEU A 250 23.57 5.13 -10.06
C LEU A 250 22.77 6.00 -11.06
N LEU A 251 23.36 6.35 -12.22
CA LEU A 251 22.74 7.22 -13.22
C LEU A 251 22.15 6.51 -14.46
N ARG A 252 22.56 5.30 -14.86
CA ARG A 252 22.04 4.63 -16.06
C ARG A 252 20.61 4.10 -15.92
N PRO A 253 20.23 3.35 -14.87
CA PRO A 253 18.84 2.93 -14.74
C PRO A 253 17.96 4.13 -14.40
N ASN A 254 18.45 5.12 -13.65
CA ASN A 254 17.69 6.33 -13.41
C ASN A 254 17.53 7.18 -14.68
N LEU A 255 18.54 7.46 -15.50
CA LEU A 255 18.35 8.36 -16.64
C LEU A 255 17.59 7.70 -17.79
N THR A 256 17.73 6.39 -18.06
CA THR A 256 16.94 5.72 -19.10
C THR A 256 15.56 5.28 -18.61
N LEU A 257 15.36 4.96 -17.33
CA LEU A 257 14.04 4.70 -16.77
C LEU A 257 13.31 6.01 -16.46
N ILE A 258 13.97 7.11 -16.07
CA ILE A 258 13.38 8.45 -15.99
C ILE A 258 13.12 9.01 -17.39
N HIS A 259 13.98 8.80 -18.39
CA HIS A 259 13.62 9.13 -19.79
C HIS A 259 12.51 8.24 -20.34
N ALA A 260 12.45 6.95 -19.99
CA ALA A 260 11.37 6.07 -20.42
C ALA A 260 10.06 6.40 -19.68
N SER A 261 10.14 6.76 -18.40
CA SER A 261 9.00 7.19 -17.57
C SER A 261 8.51 8.59 -17.96
N LEU A 262 9.41 9.51 -18.36
CA LEU A 262 9.04 10.78 -18.98
C LEU A 262 8.53 10.59 -20.42
N ARG A 263 9.05 9.62 -21.20
CA ARG A 263 8.53 9.31 -22.56
C ARG A 263 7.20 8.55 -22.54
N LEU A 264 6.90 7.80 -21.49
CA LEU A 264 5.57 7.21 -21.25
C LEU A 264 4.60 8.17 -20.56
N CYS A 265 5.06 9.37 -20.17
CA CYS A 265 4.24 10.41 -19.56
C CYS A 265 4.15 11.65 -20.48
N PRO A 266 3.31 11.64 -21.53
CA PRO A 266 3.06 12.84 -22.35
C PRO A 266 2.23 13.91 -21.63
N TYR A 267 2.17 13.93 -20.29
CA TYR A 267 1.33 14.87 -19.52
C TYR A 267 2.10 15.85 -18.64
N LEU A 268 3.44 15.85 -18.68
CA LEU A 268 4.23 16.93 -18.08
C LEU A 268 4.48 18.06 -19.10
N SER A 269 3.40 18.51 -19.74
CA SER A 269 3.35 19.82 -20.40
C SER A 269 2.13 20.53 -19.84
N ILE A 270 2.41 21.48 -18.95
CA ILE A 270 1.47 22.49 -18.50
C ILE A 270 1.00 23.21 -19.76
N THR A 271 -0.19 22.89 -20.23
CA THR A 271 -0.99 23.82 -21.03
C THR A 271 -2.37 23.82 -20.43
N LEU A 272 -2.76 24.98 -19.92
CA LEU A 272 -4.15 25.38 -19.70
C LEU A 272 -5.02 24.78 -20.83
N VAL A 273 -6.08 24.04 -20.47
CA VAL A 273 -7.39 23.94 -21.15
C VAL A 273 -8.12 22.69 -20.64
N THR A 274 -9.38 22.89 -20.29
CA THR A 274 -10.40 21.95 -19.78
C THR A 274 -10.91 20.96 -20.87
N PRO A 275 -11.81 19.99 -20.56
CA PRO A 275 -11.69 18.55 -20.86
C PRO A 275 -12.27 18.12 -22.24
N PRO A 276 -12.26 16.82 -22.65
CA PRO A 276 -13.32 15.89 -22.24
C PRO A 276 -12.96 14.38 -22.08
N HIS A 277 -13.78 13.72 -21.27
CA HIS A 277 -14.34 12.35 -21.35
C HIS A 277 -13.43 11.08 -21.45
N SER A 278 -13.57 10.25 -20.41
CA SER A 278 -13.64 8.77 -20.43
C SER A 278 -12.67 8.02 -21.34
N PHE A 279 -11.52 7.53 -20.86
CA PHE A 279 -10.89 6.32 -21.44
C PHE A 279 -9.70 5.69 -20.65
N ARG A 280 -9.37 6.14 -19.43
CA ARG A 280 -8.06 5.76 -18.81
C ARG A 280 -8.04 4.64 -17.78
N LEU A 281 -9.16 4.22 -17.19
CA LEU A 281 -9.10 3.19 -16.15
C LEU A 281 -8.76 1.77 -16.68
N ILE A 282 -9.11 1.45 -17.93
CA ILE A 282 -8.89 0.10 -18.49
C ILE A 282 -7.41 -0.15 -18.85
N LYS A 283 -6.61 0.90 -19.10
CA LYS A 283 -5.18 0.73 -19.40
C LYS A 283 -4.30 0.52 -18.16
N MET A 284 -4.76 0.90 -16.96
CA MET A 284 -3.99 0.70 -15.72
C MET A 284 -3.97 -0.76 -15.28
N VAL A 285 -5.06 -1.51 -15.54
CA VAL A 285 -5.15 -2.94 -15.21
C VAL A 285 -4.19 -3.78 -16.07
N ASN A 286 -4.01 -3.43 -17.35
CA ASN A 286 -3.08 -4.15 -18.23
C ASN A 286 -1.59 -3.90 -17.93
N CYS A 287 -1.26 -2.89 -17.11
CA CYS A 287 0.13 -2.66 -16.70
C CYS A 287 0.54 -3.57 -15.53
N LEU A 288 -0.42 -4.01 -14.71
CA LEU A 288 -0.17 -5.02 -13.66
C LEU A 288 0.11 -6.41 -14.24
N THR A 289 -0.42 -6.75 -15.41
CA THR A 289 -0.22 -8.06 -16.05
C THR A 289 1.22 -8.28 -16.54
N VAL A 290 2.02 -7.22 -16.69
CA VAL A 290 3.41 -7.29 -17.17
C VAL A 290 4.39 -7.74 -16.06
N PHE A 291 4.00 -7.67 -14.79
CA PHE A 291 4.86 -8.02 -13.64
C PHE A 291 4.64 -9.42 -13.04
N GLY A 292 3.96 -10.32 -13.76
CA GLY A 292 4.15 -11.77 -13.58
C GLY A 292 3.69 -12.37 -12.24
N VAL A 293 2.61 -11.86 -11.64
CA VAL A 293 1.89 -12.57 -10.56
C VAL A 293 0.49 -12.90 -11.06
N PHE A 294 0.40 -13.87 -11.96
CA PHE A 294 -0.79 -14.73 -12.21
C PHE A 294 -0.39 -15.77 -13.26
N THR A 295 -0.09 -16.99 -12.83
CA THR A 295 0.09 -18.14 -13.71
C THR A 295 -1.26 -18.79 -14.01
N GLY A 296 -1.69 -18.80 -15.28
CA GLY A 296 -2.75 -19.70 -15.79
C GLY A 296 -3.74 -19.04 -16.77
N PRO A 297 -3.99 -19.60 -17.97
CA PRO A 297 -4.84 -18.99 -19.00
C PRO A 297 -6.31 -19.38 -18.82
N LEU A 298 -7.22 -18.39 -18.71
CA LEU A 298 -8.65 -18.66 -18.90
C LEU A 298 -8.96 -18.75 -20.40
N ARG A 299 -9.18 -19.98 -20.87
CA ARG A 299 -9.81 -20.31 -22.16
C ARG A 299 -11.20 -19.66 -22.20
N LEU A 300 -11.42 -18.75 -23.15
CA LEU A 300 -12.77 -18.34 -23.56
C LEU A 300 -13.42 -19.52 -24.30
N GLY A 301 -14.25 -20.27 -23.57
CA GLY A 301 -15.26 -21.16 -24.14
C GLY A 301 -16.43 -20.31 -24.63
N HIS A 302 -16.54 -20.20 -25.95
CA HIS A 302 -17.62 -19.54 -26.66
C HIS A 302 -18.72 -20.57 -26.84
N ASP A 303 -19.79 -20.54 -26.03
CA ASP A 303 -20.99 -21.31 -26.35
C ASP A 303 -22.27 -20.50 -26.26
N LYS A 304 -23.02 -20.63 -27.34
CA LYS A 304 -24.24 -19.95 -27.72
C LYS A 304 -25.44 -20.52 -26.96
N LEU A 305 -26.42 -19.64 -26.75
CA LEU A 305 -27.87 -19.91 -26.65
C LEU A 305 -28.30 -21.31 -27.11
N LYS A 306 -28.90 -22.07 -26.19
CA LYS A 306 -30.32 -22.43 -26.29
C LYS A 306 -30.89 -22.79 -24.92
#